data_AF-A0A536V359-F1
#
_entry.id   AF-A0A536V359-F1
#
_cell.length_a   1.000
_cell.length_b   1.000
_cell.length_c   1.000
_cell.angle_alpha   90.00
_cell.angle_beta   90.00
_cell.angle_gamma   90.00
#
_symmetry.space_group_name_H-M   'P 1'
#
loop_
_entity.id
_entity.type
_entity.pdbx_description
1 polymer ?
#
loop_
_entity_poly.entity_id
_entity_poly.type
_entity_poly.pdbx_seq_one_letter_code
_entity_poly.pdbx_strand_id
1 'polypeptide(L)'
;MTQREGNLDAPTRHPIDWKGAAYYDQAACETEMARIFDICHGCRRCVSLCHSFPTLFDLVDATKEGEVHEVAKPDFWKVVDQCYLCDLCYMTKCPYVPPHPWNVDFPHTMLRAKAIKFKNGGVGAGERFLASTDKHGKFA
;
A
#
# COMPACT_ATOMS: atom_id res chain seq x y z
N MET A 1 12.72 -19.81 -13.23
CA MET A 1 11.48 -19.05 -13.00
C MET A 1 11.12 -18.38 -14.31
N THR A 2 9.90 -18.55 -14.79
CA THR A 2 9.42 -17.92 -16.03
C THR A 2 9.47 -16.40 -15.89
N GLN A 3 10.19 -15.72 -16.79
CA GLN A 3 10.36 -14.25 -16.86
C GLN A 3 9.07 -13.52 -17.30
N ARG A 4 7.89 -13.99 -16.90
CA ARG A 4 6.61 -13.44 -17.35
C ARG A 4 6.06 -12.48 -16.29
N GLU A 5 5.53 -11.34 -16.73
CA GLU A 5 4.90 -10.36 -15.85
C GLU A 5 3.66 -10.96 -15.17
N GLY A 6 3.53 -10.77 -13.85
CA GLY A 6 2.44 -11.34 -13.06
C GLY A 6 1.05 -10.76 -13.33
N ASN A 7 0.96 -9.52 -13.83
CA ASN A 7 -0.31 -8.86 -14.18
C ASN A 7 -0.93 -9.35 -15.50
N LEU A 8 -0.31 -10.30 -16.20
CA LEU A 8 -0.82 -10.81 -17.47
C LEU A 8 -1.84 -11.94 -17.31
N ASP A 9 -1.88 -12.56 -16.14
CA ASP A 9 -2.75 -13.68 -15.82
C ASP A 9 -3.72 -13.28 -14.69
N ALA A 10 -4.67 -14.16 -14.35
CA ALA A 10 -5.62 -13.86 -13.29
C ALA A 10 -4.89 -13.62 -11.95
N PRO A 11 -5.19 -12.53 -11.24
CA PRO A 11 -4.53 -12.19 -9.99
C PRO A 11 -4.76 -13.28 -8.94
N THR A 12 -3.69 -13.80 -8.33
CA THR A 12 -3.80 -14.69 -7.17
C THR A 12 -3.84 -13.84 -5.90
N ARG A 13 -4.87 -13.97 -5.06
CA ARG A 13 -4.95 -13.27 -3.77
C ARG A 13 -4.67 -14.22 -2.62
N HIS A 14 -3.65 -13.89 -1.81
CA HIS A 14 -3.39 -14.64 -0.58
C HIS A 14 -4.30 -14.14 0.54
N PRO A 15 -4.95 -15.04 1.31
CA PRO A 15 -5.72 -14.64 2.48
C PRO A 15 -4.88 -13.87 3.50
N ILE A 16 -5.45 -12.81 4.06
CA ILE A 16 -4.82 -12.02 5.11
C ILE A 16 -5.25 -12.55 6.48
N ASP A 17 -4.29 -12.88 7.34
CA ASP A 17 -4.55 -13.21 8.75
C ASP A 17 -4.75 -11.94 9.59
N TRP A 18 -5.84 -11.21 9.34
CA TRP A 18 -6.12 -9.93 10.00
C TRP A 18 -6.49 -10.05 11.49
N LYS A 19 -6.81 -11.27 11.95
CA LYS A 19 -7.10 -11.56 13.36
C LYS A 19 -5.85 -11.87 14.17
N GLY A 20 -4.75 -12.25 13.51
CA GLY A 20 -3.47 -12.50 14.14
C GLY A 20 -2.86 -11.23 14.76
N ALA A 21 -2.18 -11.39 15.89
CA ALA A 21 -1.52 -10.27 16.57
C ALA A 21 -0.45 -9.60 15.70
N ALA A 22 0.25 -10.39 14.87
CA ALA A 22 1.28 -9.91 13.95
C ALA A 22 0.74 -8.97 12.87
N TYR A 23 -0.56 -9.04 12.53
CA TYR A 23 -1.15 -8.16 11.51
C TYR A 23 -1.04 -6.68 11.89
N TYR A 24 -1.15 -6.37 13.18
CA TYR A 24 -1.08 -5.00 13.70
C TYR A 24 0.33 -4.56 14.12
N ASP A 25 1.36 -5.36 13.84
CA ASP A 25 2.75 -4.96 14.06
C ASP A 25 3.16 -3.86 13.06
N GLN A 26 3.36 -2.66 13.59
CA GLN A 26 3.73 -1.49 12.80
C GLN A 26 5.13 -1.62 12.18
N ALA A 27 6.11 -2.14 12.92
CA ALA A 27 7.47 -2.26 12.42
C ALA A 27 7.53 -3.26 11.26
N ALA A 28 6.84 -4.41 11.39
CA ALA A 28 6.74 -5.39 10.32
C ALA A 28 5.96 -4.84 9.10
N CYS A 29 4.95 -3.99 9.31
CA CYS A 29 4.26 -3.31 8.23
C CYS A 29 5.18 -2.31 7.50
N GLU A 30 5.95 -1.51 8.24
CA GLU A 30 6.90 -0.54 7.69
C GLU A 30 8.04 -1.21 6.93
N THR A 31 8.54 -2.36 7.39
CA THR A 31 9.51 -3.17 6.65
C THR A 31 8.95 -3.62 5.30
N GLU A 32 7.70 -4.10 5.27
CA GLU A 32 7.07 -4.51 4.02
C GLU A 32 6.74 -3.32 3.11
N MET A 33 6.34 -2.17 3.68
CA MET A 33 6.19 -0.93 2.93
C MET A 33 7.51 -0.53 2.28
N ALA A 34 8.63 -0.51 3.02
CA ALA A 34 9.95 -0.19 2.48
C ALA A 34 10.32 -1.10 1.30
N ARG A 35 10.13 -2.42 1.45
CA ARG A 35 10.40 -3.39 0.39
C ARG A 35 9.56 -3.14 -0.86
N ILE A 36 8.25 -2.93 -0.71
CA ILE A 36 7.36 -2.66 -1.85
C ILE A 36 7.68 -1.31 -2.48
N PHE A 37 7.97 -0.29 -1.68
CA PHE A 37 8.27 1.07 -2.16
C PHE A 37 9.57 1.11 -2.96
N ASP A 38 10.59 0.37 -2.54
CA ASP A 38 11.84 0.17 -3.27
C ASP A 38 11.57 -0.44 -4.67
N ILE A 39 10.78 -1.51 -4.73
CA ILE A 39 10.36 -2.13 -5.99
C ILE A 39 9.52 -1.16 -6.85
N CYS A 40 8.62 -0.38 -6.22
CA CYS A 40 7.79 0.61 -6.93
C CYS A 40 8.65 1.72 -7.52
N HIS A 41 9.64 2.21 -6.77
CA HIS A 41 10.57 3.23 -7.21
C HIS A 41 11.43 2.75 -8.38
N GLY A 42 11.84 1.48 -8.39
CA GLY A 42 12.61 0.89 -9.48
C GLY A 42 11.85 0.81 -10.81
N CYS A 43 10.53 0.60 -10.81
CA CYS A 43 9.77 0.43 -12.06
C CYS A 43 8.88 1.63 -12.45
N ARG A 44 8.42 2.43 -11.49
CA ARG A 44 7.52 3.61 -11.62
C ARG A 44 6.27 3.44 -12.50
N ARG A 45 5.90 2.21 -12.91
CA ARG A 45 4.80 1.94 -13.87
C ARG A 45 3.41 2.41 -13.41
N CYS A 46 3.22 2.56 -12.11
CA CYS A 46 1.91 2.88 -11.52
C CYS A 46 1.64 4.39 -11.34
N VAL A 47 2.58 5.26 -11.76
CA VAL A 47 2.52 6.73 -11.54
C VAL A 47 1.19 7.37 -11.95
N SER A 48 0.53 6.86 -12.99
CA SER A 48 -0.71 7.45 -13.53
C SER A 48 -2.00 6.89 -12.92
N LEU A 49 -1.94 5.95 -11.98
CA LEU A 49 -3.14 5.26 -11.47
C LEU A 49 -3.80 5.94 -10.28
N CYS A 50 -3.01 6.42 -9.32
CA CYS A 50 -3.49 7.09 -8.12
C CYS A 50 -2.38 7.95 -7.51
N HIS A 51 -2.72 8.81 -6.56
CA HIS A 51 -1.78 9.78 -6.00
C HIS A 51 -0.73 9.15 -5.05
N SER A 52 -0.90 7.89 -4.60
CA SER A 52 0.12 7.20 -3.80
C SER A 52 1.47 7.13 -4.49
N PHE A 53 1.50 6.87 -5.79
CA PHE A 53 2.75 6.67 -6.52
C PHE A 53 3.50 7.98 -6.76
N PRO A 54 2.87 9.06 -7.27
CA PRO A 54 3.49 10.39 -7.26
C PRO A 54 4.00 10.81 -5.89
N THR A 55 3.18 10.68 -4.83
CA THR A 55 3.63 11.01 -3.45
C THR A 55 4.86 10.20 -3.03
N LEU A 56 4.90 8.90 -3.33
CA LEU A 56 6.07 8.08 -3.03
C LEU A 56 7.30 8.58 -3.81
N PHE A 57 7.16 8.83 -5.10
CA PHE A 57 8.29 9.23 -5.94
C PHE A 57 8.79 10.62 -5.58
N ASP A 58 7.91 11.57 -5.27
CA ASP A 58 8.28 12.90 -4.78
C ASP A 58 9.07 12.81 -3.46
N LEU A 59 8.65 11.92 -2.54
CA LEU A 59 9.39 11.70 -1.28
C LEU A 59 10.79 11.16 -1.53
N VAL A 60 10.94 10.21 -2.46
CA VAL A 60 12.24 9.61 -2.78
C VAL A 60 13.12 10.59 -3.55
N ASP A 61 12.58 11.29 -4.55
CA ASP A 61 13.31 12.25 -5.37
C ASP A 61 13.75 13.49 -4.56
N ALA A 62 13.15 13.74 -3.39
CA ALA A 62 13.57 14.76 -2.44
C ALA A 62 14.72 14.34 -1.51
N THR A 63 15.12 13.07 -1.52
CA THR A 63 16.28 12.56 -0.75
C THR A 63 17.60 12.91 -1.44
N LYS A 64 18.75 12.65 -0.79
CA LYS A 64 20.05 13.03 -1.35
C LYS A 64 20.49 12.07 -2.44
N GLU A 65 20.34 10.77 -2.18
CA GLU A 65 20.76 9.71 -3.09
C GLU A 65 19.61 9.27 -4.01
N GLY A 66 18.39 9.73 -3.77
CA GLY A 66 17.22 9.33 -4.56
C GLY A 66 16.74 7.91 -4.21
N GLU A 67 16.92 7.49 -2.96
CA GLU A 67 16.73 6.10 -2.53
C GLU A 67 15.68 5.96 -1.42
N VAL A 68 14.89 4.89 -1.46
CA VAL A 68 13.77 4.68 -0.51
C VAL A 68 14.23 4.57 0.94
N HIS A 69 15.44 4.06 1.19
CA HIS A 69 15.97 3.91 2.54
C HIS A 69 16.29 5.25 3.24
N GLU A 70 16.42 6.34 2.49
CA GLU A 70 16.60 7.69 3.04
C GLU A 70 15.27 8.38 3.39
N VAL A 71 14.14 7.85 2.90
CA VAL A 71 12.81 8.40 3.20
C VAL A 71 12.46 8.12 4.67
N ALA A 72 12.07 9.16 5.40
CA ALA A 72 11.67 9.03 6.79
C ALA A 72 10.43 8.14 6.92
N LYS A 73 10.47 7.12 7.79
CA LYS A 73 9.34 6.20 8.02
C LYS A 73 7.99 6.90 8.29
N PRO A 74 7.92 8.02 9.05
CA PRO A 74 6.68 8.77 9.20
C PRO A 74 6.07 9.27 7.87
N ASP A 75 6.89 9.51 6.85
CA ASP A 75 6.41 9.97 5.54
C ASP A 75 5.79 8.86 4.70
N PHE A 76 6.06 7.59 5.00
CA PHE A 76 5.37 6.47 4.33
C PHE A 76 3.86 6.56 4.49
N TRP A 77 3.38 7.12 5.61
CA TRP A 77 1.96 7.29 5.88
C TRP A 77 1.29 8.29 4.92
N LYS A 78 2.04 9.23 4.34
CA LYS A 78 1.53 10.11 3.27
C LYS A 78 1.15 9.30 2.03
N VAL A 79 1.94 8.28 1.69
CA VAL A 79 1.65 7.34 0.59
C VAL A 79 0.41 6.50 0.90
N VAL A 80 0.30 6.03 2.15
CA VAL A 80 -0.85 5.25 2.65
C VAL A 80 -2.15 6.04 2.52
N ASP A 81 -2.14 7.34 2.81
CA ASP A 81 -3.34 8.19 2.76
C ASP A 81 -3.90 8.35 1.34
N GLN A 82 -3.04 8.29 0.33
CA GLN A 82 -3.43 8.42 -1.07
C GLN A 82 -3.90 7.09 -1.72
N CYS A 83 -3.87 5.98 -0.98
CA CYS A 83 -4.33 4.70 -1.48
C CYS A 83 -5.83 4.52 -1.24
N TYR A 84 -6.60 4.30 -2.31
CA TYR A 84 -8.06 4.10 -2.25
C TYR A 84 -8.49 2.63 -2.26
N LEU A 85 -7.55 1.67 -2.15
CA LEU A 85 -7.84 0.23 -2.11
C LEU A 85 -8.67 -0.29 -3.30
N CYS A 86 -8.46 0.28 -4.50
CA CYS A 86 -9.20 -0.09 -5.72
C CYS A 86 -8.60 -1.28 -6.49
N ASP A 87 -7.47 -1.82 -6.04
CA ASP A 87 -6.74 -2.93 -6.65
C ASP A 87 -6.22 -2.75 -8.08
N LEU A 88 -6.44 -1.60 -8.71
CA LEU A 88 -6.07 -1.37 -10.11
C LEU A 88 -4.57 -1.53 -10.38
N CYS A 89 -3.71 -1.08 -9.45
CA CYS A 89 -2.26 -1.23 -9.56
C CYS A 89 -1.84 -2.72 -9.55
N TYR A 90 -2.46 -3.50 -8.67
CA TYR A 90 -2.19 -4.92 -8.54
C TYR A 90 -2.70 -5.70 -9.75
N MET A 91 -3.95 -5.46 -10.15
CA MET A 91 -4.61 -6.26 -11.18
C MET A 91 -4.10 -5.99 -12.58
N THR A 92 -3.69 -4.76 -12.89
CA THR A 92 -3.51 -4.35 -14.29
C THR A 92 -2.12 -3.84 -14.64
N LYS A 93 -1.32 -3.38 -13.67
CA LYS A 93 -0.05 -2.69 -13.96
C LYS A 93 1.19 -3.33 -13.35
N CYS A 94 1.09 -3.95 -12.18
CA CYS A 94 2.27 -4.41 -11.46
C CYS A 94 2.78 -5.75 -12.05
N PRO A 95 3.98 -5.80 -12.66
CA PRO A 95 4.53 -7.05 -13.20
C PRO A 95 5.01 -8.02 -12.11
N TYR A 96 5.03 -7.58 -10.85
CA TYR A 96 5.68 -8.27 -9.74
C TYR A 96 4.69 -8.88 -8.74
N VAL A 97 3.41 -8.92 -9.09
CA VAL A 97 2.38 -9.70 -8.37
C VAL A 97 2.60 -11.21 -8.58
N PRO A 98 2.05 -12.10 -7.73
CA PRO A 98 2.02 -13.53 -7.98
C PRO A 98 1.63 -13.89 -9.42
N PRO A 99 2.34 -14.85 -10.06
CA PRO A 99 3.30 -15.79 -9.48
C PRO A 99 4.75 -15.26 -9.39
N HIS A 100 4.99 -13.96 -9.62
CA HIS A 100 6.34 -13.40 -9.53
C HIS A 100 6.92 -13.59 -8.10
N PRO A 101 8.20 -13.99 -7.96
CA PRO A 101 8.80 -14.32 -6.65
C PRO A 101 8.83 -13.15 -5.67
N TRP A 102 8.78 -11.90 -6.16
CA TRP A 102 8.70 -10.72 -5.29
C TRP A 102 7.35 -10.54 -4.62
N ASN A 103 6.30 -11.20 -5.10
CA ASN A 103 4.98 -11.23 -4.48
C ASN A 103 4.51 -9.85 -3.98
N VAL A 104 4.51 -8.86 -4.87
CA VAL A 104 4.14 -7.49 -4.51
C VAL A 104 2.62 -7.39 -4.38
N ASP A 105 2.12 -7.09 -3.19
CA ASP A 105 0.71 -6.78 -2.95
C ASP A 105 0.56 -5.42 -2.27
N PHE A 106 0.70 -4.35 -3.07
CA PHE A 106 0.59 -2.99 -2.59
C PHE A 106 -0.76 -2.72 -1.89
N PRO A 107 -1.92 -3.06 -2.46
CA PRO A 107 -3.20 -2.83 -1.80
C PRO A 107 -3.33 -3.53 -0.44
N HIS A 108 -2.90 -4.79 -0.30
CA HIS A 108 -2.93 -5.48 0.98
C HIS A 108 -2.04 -4.83 2.03
N THR A 109 -0.84 -4.38 1.66
CA THR A 109 0.06 -3.66 2.57
C THR A 109 -0.53 -2.32 2.98
N MET A 110 -1.18 -1.60 2.06
CA MET A 110 -1.87 -0.34 2.38
C MET A 110 -3.10 -0.56 3.28
N LEU A 111 -3.85 -1.65 3.07
CA LEU A 111 -4.96 -2.04 3.95
C LEU A 111 -4.45 -2.30 5.37
N ARG A 112 -3.36 -3.05 5.51
CA ARG A 112 -2.71 -3.31 6.80
C ARG A 112 -2.26 -2.01 7.48
N ALA A 113 -1.60 -1.12 6.74
CA ALA A 113 -1.19 0.17 7.26
C ALA A 113 -2.40 0.98 7.75
N LYS A 114 -3.46 1.13 6.95
CA LYS A 114 -4.68 1.84 7.37
C LYS A 114 -5.33 1.24 8.63
N ALA A 115 -5.34 -0.09 8.74
CA ALA A 115 -5.85 -0.77 9.94
C ALA A 115 -5.01 -0.45 11.19
N ILE A 116 -3.68 -0.40 11.06
CA ILE A 116 -2.75 0.02 12.13
C ILE A 116 -2.97 1.49 12.50
N LYS A 117 -3.03 2.38 11.49
CA LYS A 117 -3.29 3.82 11.69
C LYS A 117 -4.60 4.05 12.45
N PHE A 118 -5.66 3.33 12.08
CA PHE A 118 -6.95 3.40 12.78
C PHE A 118 -6.84 2.91 14.23
N LYS A 119 -6.21 1.76 14.47
CA LYS A 119 -6.04 1.19 15.82
C LYS A 119 -5.23 2.11 16.74
N ASN A 120 -4.23 2.79 16.21
CA ASN A 120 -3.37 3.72 16.94
C ASN A 120 -4.00 5.12 17.11
N GLY A 121 -5.24 5.33 16.66
CA GLY A 121 -5.93 6.62 16.79
C GLY A 121 -5.46 7.70 15.81
N GLY A 122 -4.71 7.33 14.77
CA GLY A 122 -4.20 8.24 13.74
C GLY A 122 -5.22 8.67 12.69
N VAL A 123 -6.50 8.32 12.85
CA VAL A 123 -7.60 8.62 11.90
C VAL A 123 -8.52 9.67 12.51
N GLY A 124 -8.70 10.78 11.80
CA GLY A 124 -9.52 11.91 12.26
C GLY A 124 -11.01 11.59 12.38
N ALA A 125 -11.75 12.39 13.14
CA ALA A 125 -13.19 12.17 13.37
C ALA A 125 -14.01 12.18 12.06
N GLY A 126 -13.66 13.04 11.10
CA GLY A 126 -14.31 13.12 9.79
C GLY A 126 -14.11 11.84 8.96
N GLU A 127 -12.88 11.35 8.86
CA GLU A 127 -12.57 10.08 8.17
C GLU A 127 -13.32 8.89 8.80
N ARG A 128 -13.35 8.83 10.14
CA ARG A 128 -14.11 7.81 10.87
C ARG A 128 -15.61 7.91 10.61
N PHE A 129 -16.14 9.12 10.47
CA PHE A 129 -17.53 9.33 10.14
C PHE A 129 -17.81 8.83 8.72
N LEU A 130 -17.05 9.28 7.72
CA LEU A 130 -17.20 8.90 6.31
C LEU A 130 -17.10 7.39 6.08
N ALA A 131 -16.23 6.69 6.80
CA ALA A 131 -16.08 5.24 6.69
C ALA A 131 -17.18 4.43 7.42
N SER A 132 -18.02 5.07 8.25
CA SER A 132 -19.00 4.37 9.09
C SER A 132 -20.32 4.16 8.36
N THR A 133 -20.44 3.05 7.63
CA THR A 133 -21.68 2.66 6.94
C THR A 133 -22.88 2.58 7.89
N ASP A 134 -22.69 2.07 9.11
CA ASP A 134 -23.75 1.99 10.14
C ASP A 134 -24.34 3.36 10.51
N LYS A 135 -23.50 4.41 10.63
CA LYS A 135 -23.98 5.75 10.93
C LYS A 135 -24.77 6.32 9.76
N HIS A 136 -24.26 6.15 8.54
CA HIS A 136 -24.93 6.61 7.33
C HIS A 136 -26.28 5.92 7.14
N GLY A 137 -26.34 4.61 7.39
CA GLY A 137 -27.56 3.82 7.28
C GLY A 137 -28.67 4.24 8.26
N LYS A 138 -28.33 4.92 9.36
CA LYS A 138 -29.33 5.49 10.29
C LYS A 138 -29.97 6.79 9.78
N PHE A 139 -29.42 7.41 8.74
CA PHE A 139 -30.00 8.61 8.10
C PHE A 139 -30.86 8.28 6.87
N ALA A 140 -30.86 7.01 6.45
CA ALA A 140 -31.62 6.53 5.30
C ALA A 140 -33.06 6.17 5.66
#